data_AF-A0AAD6A5Z7-F1
#
_entry.id   AF-A0AAD6A5Z7-F1
#
_cell.length_a   1.000
_cell.length_b   1.000
_cell.length_c   1.000
_cell.angle_alpha   90.00
_cell.angle_beta   90.00
_cell.angle_gamma   90.00
#
_symmetry.space_group_name_H-M   'P 1'
#
loop_
_entity.id
_entity.type
_entity.pdbx_description
1 polymer ?
#
loop_
_entity_poly.entity_id
_entity_poly.type
_entity_poly.pdbx_seq_one_letter_code
_entity_poly.pdbx_strand_id
1 'polypeptide(L)'
;MLEEIRDCTIAEARRDRATWDVSIMELKAFIALLYVRGAYCGKNIEMESFWSEQWGNAFFNATLSRNRFREIMRYLRFDKKETRRCRLTTDKFTHVRKVWDRFVENSIASYRPGSDITVDEQLFPTKSRCPFTRYMPNKPDKFGIKFWLAADVDSKYMLNGFPYLGKDASRPATQRLGENVVLRLVEPFVGKGRNITTDNFFTSLPLAKVLLAKNTSLVGTIKRNKRELPPSVQGRSELFSTKVLKSDKMVLSVYQCKPRRNVTILSTQHQHVAISTEKKKKPETVEYYNHSKVGVDVLDQMARQYSVKGGTRRWPVAVFYNVLDLAAINAWVLYRSCMSQENIPRRDFMLQLAHELRAEWMASKAPPLADLPFSGAGAEERRRMTCMVKAHCMQNKTFCKCVKCGDAVCGKCTAKVLSVCNNCV
;
A
#
# COMPACT_ATOMS: atom_id res chain seq x y z
N MET A 1 -9.88 4.45 -13.04
CA MET A 1 -10.15 3.39 -12.02
C MET A 1 -11.28 3.82 -11.07
N LEU A 2 -11.13 4.91 -10.32
CA LEU A 2 -12.16 5.36 -9.36
C LEU A 2 -13.52 5.67 -10.02
N GLU A 3 -13.52 6.23 -11.22
CA GLU A 3 -14.75 6.46 -12.00
C GLU A 3 -15.50 5.16 -12.29
N GLU A 4 -14.81 4.10 -12.68
CA GLU A 4 -15.44 2.80 -12.91
C GLU A 4 -16.03 2.22 -11.62
N ILE A 5 -15.32 2.34 -10.50
CA ILE A 5 -15.84 1.92 -9.18
C ILE A 5 -17.08 2.72 -8.82
N ARG A 6 -17.04 4.05 -9.00
CA ARG A 6 -18.16 4.95 -8.77
C ARG A 6 -19.38 4.53 -9.59
N ASP A 7 -19.21 4.41 -10.91
CA ASP A 7 -20.30 4.13 -11.84
C ASP A 7 -20.94 2.75 -11.56
N CYS A 8 -20.12 1.73 -11.29
CA CYS A 8 -20.62 0.41 -10.92
C CYS A 8 -21.36 0.41 -9.58
N THR A 9 -20.89 1.23 -8.63
CA THR A 9 -21.49 1.36 -7.29
C THR A 9 -22.83 2.09 -7.37
N ILE A 10 -22.91 3.19 -8.13
CA ILE A 10 -24.16 3.92 -8.40
C ILE A 10 -25.16 3.01 -9.09
N ALA A 11 -24.74 2.30 -10.14
CA ALA A 11 -25.62 1.39 -10.89
C ALA A 11 -26.24 0.31 -10.00
N GLU A 12 -25.49 -0.25 -9.04
CA GLU A 12 -26.04 -1.20 -8.08
C GLU A 12 -26.96 -0.53 -7.05
N ALA A 13 -26.60 0.65 -6.55
CA ALA A 13 -27.41 1.37 -5.56
C ALA A 13 -28.77 1.81 -6.12
N ARG A 14 -28.80 2.29 -7.36
CA ARG A 14 -30.04 2.76 -8.02
C ARG A 14 -31.07 1.67 -8.28
N ARG A 15 -30.69 0.39 -8.16
CA ARG A 15 -31.63 -0.74 -8.18
C ARG A 15 -32.49 -0.81 -6.92
N ASP A 16 -31.96 -0.35 -5.79
CA ASP A 16 -32.66 -0.29 -4.50
C ASP A 16 -33.20 1.12 -4.22
N ARG A 17 -32.46 2.17 -4.63
CA ARG A 17 -32.75 3.58 -4.31
C ARG A 17 -32.42 4.50 -5.48
N ALA A 18 -33.42 4.90 -6.25
CA ALA A 18 -33.25 5.65 -7.50
C ALA A 18 -32.43 6.95 -7.37
N THR A 19 -32.56 7.66 -6.25
CA THR A 19 -31.86 8.93 -5.99
C THR A 19 -30.47 8.77 -5.37
N TRP A 20 -30.02 7.53 -5.13
CA TRP A 20 -28.70 7.31 -4.55
C TRP A 20 -27.60 7.65 -5.56
N ASP A 21 -26.62 8.41 -5.10
CA ASP A 21 -25.44 8.78 -5.86
C ASP A 21 -24.21 8.78 -4.95
N VAL A 22 -23.00 8.76 -5.51
CA VAL A 22 -21.73 8.96 -4.79
C VAL A 22 -20.75 9.67 -5.71
N SER A 23 -20.18 10.78 -5.27
CA SER A 23 -19.21 11.53 -6.06
C SER A 23 -17.80 10.92 -5.97
N ILE A 24 -16.88 11.32 -6.86
CA ILE A 24 -15.48 10.86 -6.79
C ILE A 24 -14.81 11.37 -5.51
N MET A 25 -15.02 12.64 -5.14
CA MET A 25 -14.48 13.21 -3.91
C MET A 25 -15.00 12.46 -2.67
N GLU A 26 -16.28 12.06 -2.66
CA GLU A 26 -16.84 11.26 -1.57
C GLU A 26 -16.25 9.85 -1.52
N LEU A 27 -16.03 9.22 -2.69
CA LEU A 27 -15.38 7.91 -2.77
C LEU A 27 -13.90 7.98 -2.32
N LYS A 28 -13.16 9.05 -2.65
CA LYS A 28 -11.81 9.29 -2.13
C LYS A 28 -11.85 9.45 -0.60
N ALA A 29 -12.79 10.21 -0.07
CA ALA A 29 -12.99 10.37 1.38
C ALA A 29 -13.34 9.04 2.07
N PHE A 30 -14.13 8.18 1.43
CA PHE A 30 -14.39 6.83 1.90
C PHE A 30 -13.09 5.98 1.96
N ILE A 31 -12.24 6.05 0.94
CA ILE A 31 -10.93 5.36 0.94
C ILE A 31 -10.00 5.94 2.02
N ALA A 32 -10.02 7.26 2.24
CA ALA A 32 -9.25 7.89 3.31
C ALA A 32 -9.56 7.27 4.68
N LEU A 33 -10.83 7.03 4.98
CA LEU A 33 -11.25 6.37 6.23
C LEU A 33 -10.69 4.94 6.35
N LEU A 34 -10.64 4.20 5.24
CA LEU A 34 -10.02 2.87 5.21
C LEU A 34 -8.52 2.94 5.53
N TYR A 35 -7.79 3.91 4.95
CA TYR A 35 -6.37 4.11 5.24
C TYR A 35 -6.10 4.55 6.68
N VAL A 36 -6.88 5.49 7.23
CA VAL A 36 -6.74 5.89 8.63
C VAL A 36 -6.96 4.69 9.55
N ARG A 37 -8.00 3.88 9.31
CA ARG A 37 -8.21 2.63 10.06
C ARG A 37 -7.01 1.68 9.97
N GLY A 38 -6.44 1.53 8.77
CA GLY A 38 -5.22 0.74 8.56
C GLY A 38 -4.02 1.27 9.36
N ALA A 39 -3.80 2.59 9.35
CA ALA A 39 -2.72 3.28 10.06
C ALA A 39 -2.82 3.14 11.60
N TYR A 40 -4.04 3.01 12.14
CA TYR A 40 -4.29 2.69 13.55
C TYR A 40 -4.25 1.19 13.87
N CYS A 41 -3.82 0.34 12.93
CA CYS A 41 -3.82 -1.12 13.08
C CYS A 41 -5.22 -1.69 13.41
N GLY A 42 -6.29 -1.00 13.01
CA GLY A 42 -7.67 -1.25 13.43
C GLY A 42 -8.37 -2.42 12.73
N LYS A 43 -7.63 -3.35 12.11
CA LYS A 43 -8.18 -4.46 11.30
C LYS A 43 -9.11 -5.39 12.09
N ASN A 44 -8.85 -5.54 13.39
CA ASN A 44 -9.65 -6.37 14.30
C ASN A 44 -10.69 -5.57 15.10
N ILE A 45 -10.70 -4.23 14.96
CA ILE A 45 -11.69 -3.36 15.58
C ILE A 45 -12.89 -3.27 14.63
N GLU A 46 -14.09 -3.34 15.21
CA GLU A 46 -15.32 -3.15 14.46
C GLU A 46 -15.33 -1.75 13.83
N MET A 47 -15.69 -1.69 12.55
CA MET A 47 -15.65 -0.47 11.77
C MET A 47 -16.52 0.64 12.39
N GLU A 48 -17.65 0.28 12.98
CA GLU A 48 -18.61 1.24 13.53
C GLU A 48 -18.11 1.92 14.82
N SER A 49 -17.20 1.28 15.56
CA SER A 49 -16.63 1.84 16.80
C SER A 49 -15.84 3.13 16.55
N PHE A 50 -15.33 3.35 15.33
CA PHE A 50 -14.62 4.58 14.96
C PHE A 50 -15.52 5.82 14.94
N TRP A 51 -16.85 5.65 14.92
CA TRP A 51 -17.84 6.73 15.05
C TRP A 51 -18.42 6.85 16.47
N SER A 52 -17.85 6.15 17.46
CA SER A 52 -18.24 6.33 18.87
C SER A 52 -17.99 7.77 19.30
N GLU A 53 -18.91 8.35 20.07
CA GLU A 53 -18.76 9.71 20.61
C GLU A 53 -17.62 9.80 21.63
N GLN A 54 -17.49 8.78 22.49
CA GLN A 54 -16.49 8.75 23.56
C GLN A 54 -15.14 8.18 23.10
N TRP A 55 -15.17 7.11 22.29
CA TRP A 55 -13.97 6.32 21.94
C TRP A 55 -13.67 6.32 20.44
N GLY A 56 -14.42 7.09 19.66
CA GLY A 56 -14.25 7.16 18.22
C GLY A 56 -13.09 8.05 17.82
N ASN A 57 -13.01 8.30 16.52
CA ASN A 57 -11.97 9.10 15.94
C ASN A 57 -12.59 10.33 15.26
N ALA A 58 -12.18 11.53 15.69
CA ALA A 58 -12.69 12.79 15.15
C ALA A 58 -12.55 12.89 13.63
N PHE A 59 -11.52 12.28 13.04
CA PHE A 59 -11.35 12.19 11.60
C PHE A 59 -12.54 11.49 10.92
N PHE A 60 -13.07 10.42 11.52
CA PHE A 60 -14.19 9.67 10.98
C PHE A 60 -15.48 10.49 11.02
N ASN A 61 -15.80 11.04 12.19
CA ASN A 61 -16.99 11.85 12.40
C ASN A 61 -17.02 13.09 11.49
N ALA A 62 -15.88 13.74 11.29
CA ALA A 62 -15.77 14.88 10.39
C ALA A 62 -15.94 14.50 8.90
N THR A 63 -15.45 13.32 8.50
CA THR A 63 -15.36 12.96 7.07
C THR A 63 -16.68 12.45 6.51
N LEU A 64 -17.27 11.39 7.09
CA LEU A 64 -18.52 10.79 6.62
C LEU A 64 -19.33 10.33 7.82
N SER A 65 -20.66 10.37 7.73
CA SER A 65 -21.49 9.76 8.76
C SER A 65 -21.35 8.23 8.72
N ARG A 66 -21.52 7.57 9.88
CA ARG A 66 -21.50 6.10 10.00
C ARG A 66 -22.45 5.44 9.00
N ASN A 67 -23.68 5.97 8.90
CA ASN A 67 -24.71 5.43 8.02
C ASN A 67 -24.30 5.55 6.55
N ARG A 68 -23.72 6.70 6.16
CA ARG A 68 -23.26 6.91 4.78
C ARG A 68 -22.11 5.97 4.42
N PHE A 69 -21.15 5.77 5.33
CA PHE A 69 -20.09 4.79 5.13
C PHE A 69 -20.64 3.37 4.94
N ARG A 70 -21.62 2.97 5.77
CA ARG A 70 -22.28 1.65 5.66
C ARG A 70 -23.00 1.49 4.31
N GLU A 71 -23.65 2.54 3.82
CA GLU A 71 -24.31 2.54 2.51
C GLU A 71 -23.31 2.38 1.37
N ILE A 72 -22.22 3.17 1.35
CA ILE A 72 -21.16 3.05 0.34
C ILE A 72 -20.59 1.63 0.38
N MET A 73 -20.28 1.11 1.58
CA MET A 73 -19.84 -0.27 1.73
C MET A 73 -20.84 -1.25 1.13
N ARG A 74 -22.13 -1.17 1.47
CA ARG A 74 -23.18 -2.08 0.96
C ARG A 74 -23.21 -2.11 -0.57
N TYR A 75 -23.18 -0.94 -1.21
CA TYR A 75 -23.32 -0.82 -2.65
C TYR A 75 -22.02 -0.96 -3.44
N LEU A 76 -20.85 -0.89 -2.80
CA LEU A 76 -19.54 -0.95 -3.48
C LEU A 76 -19.46 -2.10 -4.50
N ARG A 77 -19.22 -1.78 -5.77
CA ARG A 77 -19.00 -2.72 -6.88
C ARG A 77 -17.83 -2.25 -7.75
N PHE A 78 -17.23 -3.20 -8.47
CA PHE A 78 -16.03 -2.98 -9.30
C PHE A 78 -16.24 -3.44 -10.75
N ASP A 79 -17.49 -3.76 -11.11
CA ASP A 79 -17.81 -4.39 -12.39
C ASP A 79 -19.30 -4.18 -12.75
N LYS A 80 -19.60 -4.05 -14.04
CA LYS A 80 -20.97 -3.89 -14.58
C LYS A 80 -21.70 -5.23 -14.61
N LYS A 81 -22.92 -5.28 -14.09
CA LYS A 81 -23.67 -6.55 -13.89
C LYS A 81 -24.12 -7.16 -15.21
N GLU A 82 -24.45 -6.32 -16.18
CA GLU A 82 -25.06 -6.64 -17.47
C GLU A 82 -24.12 -7.50 -18.31
N THR A 83 -22.82 -7.16 -18.33
CA THR A 83 -21.79 -7.84 -19.13
C THR A 83 -21.09 -8.96 -18.36
N ARG A 84 -21.43 -9.16 -17.08
CA ARG A 84 -20.71 -10.08 -16.19
C ARG A 84 -20.93 -11.54 -16.53
N ARG A 85 -22.19 -11.92 -16.85
CA ARG A 85 -22.56 -13.32 -17.10
C ARG A 85 -21.74 -13.94 -18.23
N CYS A 86 -21.53 -13.18 -19.31
CA CYS A 86 -20.72 -13.60 -20.44
C CYS A 86 -19.24 -13.78 -20.05
N ARG A 87 -18.65 -12.86 -19.28
CA ARG A 87 -17.23 -12.93 -18.88
C ARG A 87 -16.93 -13.98 -17.81
N LEU A 88 -17.90 -14.35 -16.99
CA LEU A 88 -17.70 -15.39 -15.97
C LEU A 88 -17.46 -16.79 -16.55
N THR A 89 -17.82 -17.03 -17.81
CA THR A 89 -17.53 -18.31 -18.48
C THR A 89 -16.03 -18.49 -18.72
N THR A 90 -15.28 -17.38 -18.92
CA THR A 90 -13.85 -17.39 -19.20
C THR A 90 -13.00 -16.96 -18.00
N ASP A 91 -13.45 -15.99 -17.20
CA ASP A 91 -12.69 -15.44 -16.06
C ASP A 91 -13.48 -15.45 -14.75
N LYS A 92 -13.09 -16.33 -13.82
CA LYS A 92 -13.67 -16.40 -12.47
C LYS A 92 -13.43 -15.12 -11.65
N PHE A 93 -12.46 -14.30 -12.03
CA PHE A 93 -12.08 -13.07 -11.36
C PHE A 93 -12.78 -11.81 -11.91
N THR A 94 -13.71 -11.99 -12.86
CA THR A 94 -14.43 -10.91 -13.58
C THR A 94 -14.89 -9.75 -12.69
N HIS A 95 -15.37 -10.02 -11.47
CA HIS A 95 -15.95 -9.02 -10.56
C HIS A 95 -15.02 -7.87 -10.16
N VAL A 96 -13.71 -8.06 -10.25
CA VAL A 96 -12.69 -7.06 -9.86
C VAL A 96 -11.51 -7.01 -10.84
N ARG A 97 -11.60 -7.78 -11.95
CA ARG A 97 -10.56 -7.93 -12.97
C ARG A 97 -9.99 -6.59 -13.43
N LYS A 98 -10.85 -5.67 -13.87
CA LYS A 98 -10.42 -4.38 -14.40
C LYS A 98 -9.70 -3.50 -13.38
N VAL A 99 -10.16 -3.51 -12.12
CA VAL A 99 -9.50 -2.76 -11.04
C VAL A 99 -8.13 -3.35 -10.74
N TRP A 100 -8.01 -4.68 -10.68
CA TRP A 100 -6.73 -5.35 -10.48
C TRP A 100 -5.75 -5.10 -11.62
N ASP A 101 -6.18 -5.30 -12.87
CA ASP A 101 -5.31 -5.15 -14.03
C ASP A 101 -4.80 -3.71 -14.14
N ARG A 102 -5.68 -2.72 -13.95
CA ARG A 102 -5.27 -1.30 -13.93
C ARG A 102 -4.28 -0.99 -12.81
N PHE A 103 -4.46 -1.58 -11.63
CA PHE A 103 -3.50 -1.43 -10.52
C PHE A 103 -2.12 -2.00 -10.88
N VAL A 104 -2.09 -3.18 -11.50
CA VAL A 104 -0.86 -3.84 -11.94
C VAL A 104 -0.19 -3.06 -13.07
N GLU A 105 -0.93 -2.64 -14.09
CA GLU A 105 -0.44 -1.79 -15.19
C GLU A 105 0.23 -0.52 -14.64
N ASN A 106 -0.43 0.17 -13.70
CA ASN A 106 0.12 1.37 -13.07
C ASN A 106 1.38 1.05 -12.26
N SER A 107 1.43 -0.10 -11.58
CA SER A 107 2.60 -0.51 -10.80
C SER A 107 3.81 -0.78 -11.70
N ILE A 108 3.61 -1.42 -12.85
CA ILE A 108 4.66 -1.66 -13.85
C ILE A 108 5.13 -0.33 -14.46
N ALA A 109 4.21 0.58 -14.77
CA ALA A 109 4.51 1.84 -15.45
C ALA A 109 5.23 2.87 -14.55
N SER A 110 4.96 2.84 -13.24
CA SER A 110 5.40 3.91 -12.32
C SER A 110 6.77 3.68 -11.69
N TYR A 111 7.37 2.49 -11.81
CA TYR A 111 8.59 2.14 -11.09
C TYR A 111 9.58 1.35 -11.95
N ARG A 112 10.86 1.67 -11.83
CA ARG A 112 11.95 0.90 -12.42
C ARG A 112 12.59 0.02 -11.35
N PRO A 113 12.42 -1.32 -11.40
CA PRO A 113 13.04 -2.20 -10.42
C PRO A 113 14.56 -2.17 -10.49
N GLY A 114 15.18 -2.46 -9.35
CA GLY A 114 16.62 -2.60 -9.15
C GLY A 114 17.18 -3.85 -9.83
N SER A 115 18.30 -4.37 -9.32
CA SER A 115 18.95 -5.55 -9.87
C SER A 115 18.16 -6.83 -9.61
N ASP A 116 17.47 -6.91 -8.46
CA ASP A 116 16.95 -8.17 -7.94
C ASP A 116 15.42 -8.11 -7.77
N ILE A 117 14.75 -9.12 -8.32
CA ILE A 117 13.29 -9.28 -8.24
C ILE A 117 12.99 -10.63 -7.59
N THR A 118 12.15 -10.66 -6.57
CA THR A 118 11.64 -11.91 -5.98
C THR A 118 10.29 -12.27 -6.61
N VAL A 119 10.09 -13.54 -6.94
CA VAL A 119 8.76 -14.08 -7.26
C VAL A 119 8.34 -15.07 -6.19
N ASP A 120 7.17 -14.83 -5.61
CA ASP A 120 6.57 -15.73 -4.62
C ASP A 120 5.04 -15.53 -4.55
N GLU A 121 4.43 -16.12 -3.53
CA GLU A 121 3.00 -16.07 -3.27
C GLU A 121 2.60 -15.24 -2.06
N GLN A 122 1.52 -14.49 -2.23
CA GLN A 122 0.77 -13.90 -1.14
C GLN A 122 -0.52 -14.67 -0.92
N LEU A 123 -0.89 -14.89 0.35
CA LEU A 123 -2.21 -15.35 0.73
C LEU A 123 -2.95 -14.22 1.44
N PHE A 124 -3.91 -13.60 0.75
CA PHE A 124 -4.74 -12.57 1.33
C PHE A 124 -5.90 -13.19 2.12
N PRO A 125 -5.94 -13.01 3.45
CA PRO A 125 -6.85 -13.76 4.31
C PRO A 125 -8.29 -13.31 4.16
N THR A 126 -9.20 -14.24 3.86
CA THR A 126 -10.64 -13.96 3.78
C THR A 126 -11.49 -15.13 4.22
N LYS A 127 -12.63 -14.81 4.86
CA LYS A 127 -13.70 -15.75 5.20
C LYS A 127 -14.89 -15.65 4.24
N SER A 128 -14.82 -14.76 3.24
CA SER A 128 -15.89 -14.61 2.24
C SER A 128 -15.99 -15.85 1.36
N ARG A 129 -17.21 -16.25 0.99
CA ARG A 129 -17.43 -17.31 0.01
C ARG A 129 -16.83 -16.90 -1.33
N CYS A 130 -15.80 -17.63 -1.77
CA CYS A 130 -15.08 -17.37 -3.01
C CYS A 130 -14.75 -18.72 -3.69
N PRO A 131 -15.01 -18.88 -5.01
CA PRO A 131 -14.77 -20.14 -5.72
C PRO A 131 -13.31 -20.61 -5.76
N PHE A 132 -12.36 -19.74 -5.44
CA PHE A 132 -10.92 -19.99 -5.55
C PHE A 132 -10.17 -19.67 -4.24
N THR A 133 -10.87 -19.66 -3.09
CA THR A 133 -10.20 -19.67 -1.78
C THR A 133 -9.31 -20.89 -1.66
N ARG A 134 -8.11 -20.71 -1.09
CA ARG A 134 -7.14 -21.79 -0.85
C ARG A 134 -6.82 -21.91 0.62
N TYR A 135 -6.64 -23.17 1.02
CA TYR A 135 -6.07 -23.54 2.31
C TYR A 135 -4.55 -23.69 2.18
N MET A 136 -3.80 -23.04 3.06
CA MET A 136 -2.35 -23.16 3.16
C MET A 136 -1.96 -23.37 4.62
N PRO A 137 -1.56 -24.60 5.02
CA PRO A 137 -1.35 -24.93 6.42
C PRO A 137 -0.20 -24.14 7.08
N ASN A 138 0.78 -23.71 6.29
CA ASN A 138 2.00 -23.06 6.77
C ASN A 138 1.89 -21.53 6.87
N LYS A 139 0.77 -20.92 6.45
CA LYS A 139 0.54 -19.47 6.57
C LYS A 139 -0.21 -19.16 7.88
N PRO A 140 0.02 -18.00 8.52
CA PRO A 140 -0.64 -17.63 9.79
C PRO A 140 -2.16 -17.67 9.68
N ASP A 141 -2.70 -17.03 8.65
CA ASP A 141 -4.07 -17.20 8.21
C ASP A 141 -4.13 -18.33 7.18
N LYS A 142 -4.75 -19.44 7.54
CA LYS A 142 -4.73 -20.64 6.69
C LYS A 142 -5.65 -20.56 5.47
N PHE A 143 -6.66 -19.69 5.48
CA PHE A 143 -7.64 -19.57 4.39
C PHE A 143 -7.61 -18.17 3.77
N GLY A 144 -7.47 -18.11 2.45
CA GLY A 144 -7.44 -16.84 1.74
C GLY A 144 -7.46 -16.96 0.22
N ILE A 145 -7.39 -15.82 -0.46
CA ILE A 145 -7.20 -15.74 -1.90
C ILE A 145 -5.70 -15.72 -2.16
N LYS A 146 -5.21 -16.69 -2.94
CA LYS A 146 -3.80 -16.78 -3.32
C LYS A 146 -3.52 -15.84 -4.50
N PHE A 147 -2.46 -15.05 -4.40
CA PHE A 147 -1.90 -14.23 -5.47
C PHE A 147 -0.45 -14.65 -5.72
N TRP A 148 -0.05 -14.67 -6.99
CA TRP A 148 1.35 -14.72 -7.38
C TRP A 148 1.85 -13.28 -7.53
N LEU A 149 2.96 -12.95 -6.91
CA LEU A 149 3.52 -11.60 -6.91
C LEU A 149 4.98 -11.62 -7.36
N ALA A 150 5.37 -10.58 -8.08
CA ALA A 150 6.75 -10.17 -8.26
C ALA A 150 6.97 -8.87 -7.49
N ALA A 151 8.04 -8.81 -6.71
CA ALA A 151 8.41 -7.63 -5.94
C ALA A 151 9.90 -7.32 -6.10
N ASP A 152 10.22 -6.03 -6.07
CA ASP A 152 11.61 -5.56 -6.01
C ASP A 152 12.22 -5.90 -4.65
N VAL A 153 13.42 -6.49 -4.64
CA VAL A 153 14.03 -6.99 -3.41
C VAL A 153 14.34 -5.85 -2.45
N ASP A 154 14.87 -4.72 -2.91
CA ASP A 154 15.38 -3.68 -2.02
C ASP A 154 14.24 -2.79 -1.50
N SER A 155 13.48 -2.20 -2.41
CA SER A 155 12.39 -1.27 -2.08
C SER A 155 11.15 -1.95 -1.53
N LYS A 156 11.00 -3.27 -1.75
CA LYS A 156 9.77 -4.04 -1.50
C LYS A 156 8.58 -3.56 -2.33
N TYR A 157 8.82 -2.84 -3.43
CA TYR A 157 7.78 -2.41 -4.35
C TYR A 157 7.11 -3.61 -5.05
N MET A 158 5.79 -3.64 -5.08
CA MET A 158 5.04 -4.65 -5.82
C MET A 158 5.05 -4.29 -7.31
N LEU A 159 5.70 -5.14 -8.12
CA LEU A 159 5.91 -4.89 -9.54
C LEU A 159 4.74 -5.41 -10.39
N ASN A 160 4.43 -6.70 -10.24
CA ASN A 160 3.43 -7.39 -11.03
C ASN A 160 2.77 -8.49 -10.19
N GLY A 161 1.54 -8.87 -10.52
CA GLY A 161 0.85 -9.93 -9.80
C GLY A 161 -0.47 -10.35 -10.42
N PHE A 162 -0.89 -11.58 -10.16
CA PHE A 162 -2.20 -12.06 -10.59
C PHE A 162 -2.75 -13.14 -9.66
N PRO A 163 -4.09 -13.26 -9.55
CA PRO A 163 -4.71 -14.25 -8.66
C PRO A 163 -4.54 -15.68 -9.19
N TYR A 164 -4.41 -16.63 -8.26
CA TYR A 164 -4.50 -18.04 -8.59
C TYR A 164 -5.96 -18.51 -8.64
N LEU A 165 -6.45 -18.82 -9.85
CA LEU A 165 -7.85 -19.19 -10.10
C LEU A 165 -8.09 -20.70 -10.26
N GLY A 166 -7.07 -21.53 -9.99
CA GLY A 166 -7.11 -22.98 -10.20
C GLY A 166 -6.46 -23.40 -11.51
N LYS A 167 -7.10 -24.34 -12.24
CA LYS A 167 -6.61 -24.80 -13.54
C LYS A 167 -6.70 -23.66 -14.56
N ASP A 168 -5.57 -23.34 -15.20
CA ASP A 168 -5.46 -22.36 -16.26
C ASP A 168 -5.43 -23.09 -17.61
N ALA A 169 -6.43 -22.85 -18.46
CA ALA A 169 -6.53 -23.45 -19.79
C ALA A 169 -5.61 -22.77 -20.81
N SER A 170 -5.16 -21.54 -20.54
CA SER A 170 -4.25 -20.78 -21.42
C SER A 170 -2.78 -21.20 -21.27
N ARG A 171 -2.45 -21.95 -20.22
CA ARG A 171 -1.08 -22.41 -19.98
C ARG A 171 -0.68 -23.48 -21.00
N PRO A 172 0.46 -23.34 -21.70
CA PRO A 172 0.97 -24.38 -22.59
C PRO A 172 1.15 -25.70 -21.85
N ALA A 173 0.73 -26.82 -22.46
CA ALA A 173 0.82 -28.15 -21.86
C ALA A 173 2.26 -28.58 -21.55
N THR A 174 3.23 -28.04 -22.29
CA THR A 174 4.67 -28.28 -22.13
C THR A 174 5.27 -27.56 -20.92
N GLN A 175 4.61 -26.52 -20.40
CA GLN A 175 5.12 -25.69 -19.31
C GLN A 175 4.57 -26.11 -17.95
N ARG A 176 5.46 -26.18 -16.95
CA ARG A 176 5.05 -26.37 -15.55
C ARG A 176 4.35 -25.11 -15.03
N LEU A 177 3.50 -25.27 -14.01
CA LEU A 177 2.79 -24.13 -13.41
C LEU A 177 3.75 -23.05 -12.90
N GLY A 178 4.76 -23.44 -12.11
CA GLY A 178 5.73 -22.50 -11.55
C GLY A 178 6.53 -21.74 -12.62
N GLU A 179 6.94 -22.43 -13.68
CA GLU A 179 7.64 -21.83 -14.82
C GLU A 179 6.76 -20.79 -15.54
N ASN A 180 5.52 -21.16 -15.89
CA ASN A 180 4.59 -20.25 -16.55
C ASN A 180 4.29 -19.01 -15.69
N VAL A 181 4.13 -19.19 -14.37
CA VAL A 181 3.90 -18.08 -13.44
C VAL A 181 5.07 -17.10 -13.43
N VAL A 182 6.31 -17.60 -13.28
CA VAL A 182 7.50 -16.73 -13.30
C VAL A 182 7.59 -15.99 -14.62
N LEU A 183 7.51 -16.69 -15.75
CA LEU A 183 7.63 -16.08 -17.07
C LEU A 183 6.59 -14.98 -17.30
N ARG A 184 5.34 -15.16 -16.85
CA ARG A 184 4.29 -14.14 -16.96
C ARG A 184 4.53 -12.93 -16.06
N LEU A 185 5.00 -13.15 -14.83
CA LEU A 185 5.23 -12.05 -13.88
C LEU A 185 6.41 -11.18 -14.29
N VAL A 186 7.49 -11.81 -14.78
CA VAL A 186 8.76 -11.12 -15.07
C VAL A 186 8.86 -10.61 -16.49
N GLU A 187 7.90 -10.94 -17.37
CA GLU A 187 7.88 -10.55 -18.79
C GLU A 187 8.23 -9.07 -19.02
N PRO A 188 7.68 -8.08 -18.29
CA PRO A 188 8.01 -6.66 -18.50
C PRO A 188 9.44 -6.26 -18.09
N PHE A 189 10.13 -7.15 -17.36
CA PHE A 189 11.40 -6.86 -16.67
C PHE A 189 12.59 -7.66 -17.23
N VAL A 190 12.35 -8.63 -18.13
CA VAL A 190 13.41 -9.42 -18.77
C VAL A 190 14.26 -8.58 -19.73
N GLY A 191 15.43 -9.09 -20.11
CA GLY A 191 16.33 -8.45 -21.08
C GLY A 191 17.19 -7.32 -20.51
N LYS A 192 17.00 -6.93 -19.24
CA LYS A 192 17.68 -5.79 -18.61
C LYS A 192 18.81 -6.19 -17.66
N GLY A 193 19.30 -7.43 -17.73
CA GLY A 193 20.41 -7.92 -16.91
C GLY A 193 20.07 -8.10 -15.41
N ARG A 194 18.79 -8.25 -15.09
CA ARG A 194 18.32 -8.45 -13.71
C ARG A 194 18.42 -9.91 -13.26
N ASN A 195 18.39 -10.11 -11.95
CA ASN A 195 18.25 -11.41 -11.33
C ASN A 195 16.83 -11.64 -10.79
N ILE A 196 16.31 -12.85 -11.02
CA ILE A 196 15.05 -13.31 -10.45
C ILE A 196 15.33 -14.34 -9.36
N THR A 197 14.82 -14.09 -8.15
CA THR A 197 14.90 -15.03 -7.04
C THR A 197 13.58 -15.77 -6.84
N THR A 198 13.63 -17.11 -6.79
CA THR A 198 12.42 -17.95 -6.67
C THR A 198 12.57 -19.10 -5.68
N ASP A 199 11.47 -19.51 -5.05
CA ASP A 199 11.43 -20.73 -4.22
C ASP A 199 11.30 -22.02 -5.07
N ASN A 200 11.47 -23.16 -4.41
CA ASN A 200 11.47 -24.51 -4.95
C ASN A 200 10.25 -24.89 -5.80
N PHE A 201 9.11 -24.23 -5.61
CA PHE A 201 7.90 -24.46 -6.39
C PHE A 201 8.08 -23.98 -7.85
N PHE A 202 8.84 -22.90 -8.04
CA PHE A 202 9.02 -22.23 -9.32
C PHE A 202 10.29 -22.68 -10.03
N THR A 203 11.38 -22.91 -9.28
CA THR A 203 12.70 -23.18 -9.83
C THR A 203 12.76 -24.50 -10.62
N SER A 204 13.29 -24.44 -11.84
CA SER A 204 13.56 -25.61 -12.69
C SER A 204 14.67 -25.30 -13.70
N LEU A 205 15.34 -26.33 -14.24
CA LEU A 205 16.37 -26.14 -15.27
C LEU A 205 15.82 -25.51 -16.56
N PRO A 206 14.63 -25.92 -17.09
CA PRO A 206 14.05 -25.28 -18.27
C PRO A 206 13.82 -23.77 -18.06
N LEU A 207 13.26 -23.39 -16.91
CA LEU A 207 13.06 -21.98 -16.56
C LEU A 207 14.39 -21.20 -16.56
N ALA A 208 15.44 -21.77 -15.96
CA ALA A 208 16.77 -21.15 -15.94
C ALA A 208 17.32 -20.93 -17.36
N LYS A 209 17.12 -21.89 -18.27
CA LYS A 209 17.57 -21.79 -19.68
C LYS A 209 16.82 -20.68 -20.42
N VAL A 210 15.49 -20.62 -20.25
CA VAL A 210 14.64 -19.61 -20.90
C VAL A 210 14.98 -18.20 -20.41
N LEU A 211 15.17 -18.00 -19.11
CA LEU A 211 15.53 -16.69 -18.56
C LEU A 211 16.93 -16.25 -19.01
N LEU A 212 17.89 -17.17 -19.00
CA LEU A 212 19.25 -16.88 -19.45
C LEU A 212 19.29 -16.50 -20.93
N ALA A 213 18.50 -17.17 -21.78
CA ALA A 213 18.34 -16.80 -23.19
C ALA A 213 17.72 -15.40 -23.37
N LYS A 214 16.94 -14.92 -22.39
CA LYS A 214 16.38 -13.57 -22.31
C LYS A 214 17.25 -12.59 -21.51
N ASN A 215 18.55 -12.86 -21.37
CA ASN A 215 19.51 -12.00 -20.64
C ASN A 215 19.03 -11.63 -19.22
N THR A 216 18.52 -12.63 -18.49
CA THR A 216 18.00 -12.49 -17.11
C THR A 216 18.48 -13.69 -16.31
N SER A 217 19.08 -13.46 -15.15
CA SER A 217 19.53 -14.57 -14.30
C SER A 217 18.43 -15.06 -13.36
N LEU A 218 18.60 -16.28 -12.88
CA LEU A 218 17.75 -16.98 -11.93
C LEU A 218 18.61 -17.47 -10.78
N VAL A 219 18.16 -17.22 -9.55
CA VAL A 219 18.66 -17.85 -8.33
C VAL A 219 17.47 -18.46 -7.60
N GLY A 220 17.53 -19.75 -7.26
CA GLY A 220 16.43 -20.34 -6.53
C GLY A 220 16.76 -21.67 -5.90
N THR A 221 15.99 -22.04 -4.89
CA THR A 221 16.09 -23.39 -4.33
C THR A 221 15.49 -24.39 -5.31
N ILE A 222 16.06 -25.58 -5.42
CA ILE A 222 15.52 -26.67 -6.24
C ILE A 222 15.42 -27.95 -5.43
N LYS A 223 14.32 -28.70 -5.58
CA LYS A 223 14.14 -29.97 -4.87
C LYS A 223 15.13 -31.01 -5.41
N ARG A 224 15.82 -31.72 -4.51
CA ARG A 224 16.82 -32.75 -4.88
C ARG A 224 16.27 -33.90 -5.71
N ASN A 225 14.99 -34.21 -5.52
CA ASN A 225 14.31 -35.34 -6.15
C ASN A 225 13.87 -35.01 -7.59
N LYS A 226 14.25 -33.86 -8.13
CA LYS A 226 13.97 -33.50 -9.52
C LYS A 226 14.80 -34.38 -10.44
N ARG A 227 14.13 -35.01 -11.42
CA ARG A 227 14.75 -35.88 -12.43
C ARG A 227 15.84 -35.19 -13.26
N GLU A 228 15.79 -33.86 -13.29
CA GLU A 228 16.76 -32.97 -13.94
C GLU A 228 18.13 -32.94 -13.25
N LEU A 229 18.22 -33.39 -11.99
CA LEU A 229 19.46 -33.33 -11.21
C LEU A 229 20.19 -34.68 -11.23
N PRO A 230 21.53 -34.69 -11.30
CA PRO A 230 22.29 -35.92 -11.31
C PRO A 230 22.15 -36.67 -9.97
N PRO A 231 22.18 -38.02 -9.96
CA PRO A 231 22.05 -38.83 -8.74
C PRO A 231 23.06 -38.43 -7.64
N SER A 232 24.22 -37.93 -8.05
CA SER A 232 25.29 -37.45 -7.18
C SER A 232 24.89 -36.30 -6.22
N VAL A 233 23.74 -35.65 -6.43
CA VAL A 233 23.16 -34.62 -5.55
C VAL A 233 22.40 -35.24 -4.36
N GLN A 234 21.99 -36.50 -4.48
CA GLN A 234 21.24 -37.22 -3.44
C GLN A 234 22.16 -37.88 -2.40
N GLY A 235 23.46 -37.93 -2.67
CA GLY A 235 24.46 -38.47 -1.76
C GLY A 235 24.55 -37.74 -0.42
N ARG A 236 25.08 -38.42 0.60
CA ARG A 236 25.40 -37.80 1.88
C ARG A 236 26.61 -36.90 1.72
N SER A 237 26.61 -35.77 2.41
CA SER A 237 27.73 -34.84 2.46
C SER A 237 28.02 -34.49 3.93
N GLU A 238 29.27 -34.12 4.21
CA GLU A 238 29.69 -33.71 5.54
C GLU A 238 29.03 -32.38 5.95
N LEU A 239 28.84 -32.17 7.25
CA LEU A 239 28.23 -30.93 7.75
C LEU A 239 29.08 -29.72 7.35
N PHE A 240 28.43 -28.68 6.84
CA PHE A 240 29.06 -27.46 6.32
C PHE A 240 29.98 -27.66 5.09
N SER A 241 29.86 -28.80 4.41
CA SER A 241 30.47 -28.99 3.09
C SER A 241 29.56 -28.44 1.99
N THR A 242 30.18 -27.95 0.92
CA THR A 242 29.50 -27.51 -0.30
C THR A 242 30.02 -28.30 -1.49
N LYS A 243 29.11 -28.94 -2.23
CA LYS A 243 29.40 -29.53 -3.54
C LYS A 243 28.88 -28.60 -4.62
N VAL A 244 29.74 -28.25 -5.57
CA VAL A 244 29.38 -27.39 -6.70
C VAL A 244 29.40 -28.23 -7.97
N LEU A 245 28.30 -28.21 -8.71
CA LEU A 245 28.19 -28.81 -10.03
C LEU A 245 27.97 -27.69 -11.04
N LYS A 246 28.74 -27.69 -12.12
CA LYS A 246 28.66 -26.69 -13.17
C LYS A 246 28.27 -27.35 -14.49
N SER A 247 27.35 -26.73 -15.20
CA SER A 247 26.94 -27.12 -16.55
C SER A 247 26.68 -25.83 -17.32
N ASP A 248 27.47 -25.59 -18.36
CA ASP A 248 27.45 -24.36 -19.15
C ASP A 248 27.59 -23.10 -18.26
N LYS A 249 26.60 -22.20 -18.33
CA LYS A 249 26.46 -20.98 -17.51
C LYS A 249 25.60 -21.19 -16.25
N MET A 250 25.36 -22.45 -15.86
CA MET A 250 24.55 -22.82 -14.70
C MET A 250 25.41 -23.44 -13.62
N VAL A 251 25.18 -23.01 -12.40
CA VAL A 251 25.83 -23.52 -11.20
C VAL A 251 24.78 -24.07 -10.24
N LEU A 252 25.01 -25.30 -9.79
CA LEU A 252 24.22 -25.95 -8.76
C LEU A 252 25.08 -26.09 -7.51
N SER A 253 24.72 -25.39 -6.44
CA SER A 253 25.37 -25.50 -5.14
C SER A 253 24.54 -26.40 -4.23
N VAL A 254 25.17 -27.46 -3.71
CA VAL A 254 24.57 -28.37 -2.71
C VAL A 254 25.32 -28.17 -1.39
N TYR A 255 24.68 -27.48 -0.45
CA TYR A 255 25.28 -27.12 0.84
C TYR A 255 24.63 -27.88 1.99
N GLN A 256 25.43 -28.59 2.79
CA GLN A 256 24.96 -29.35 3.95
C GLN A 256 24.83 -28.44 5.19
N CYS A 257 23.71 -27.74 5.34
CA CYS A 257 23.53 -26.81 6.46
C CYS A 257 23.20 -27.48 7.81
N LYS A 258 22.53 -28.63 7.78
CA LYS A 258 22.11 -29.40 8.96
C LYS A 258 22.34 -30.89 8.72
N PRO A 259 22.50 -31.73 9.75
CA PRO A 259 22.60 -33.18 9.57
C PRO A 259 21.44 -33.72 8.74
N ARG A 260 21.74 -34.46 7.67
CA ARG A 260 20.77 -35.06 6.73
C ARG A 260 19.86 -34.06 5.99
N ARG A 261 20.10 -32.74 6.10
CA ARG A 261 19.39 -31.68 5.37
C ARG A 261 20.37 -30.71 4.70
N ASN A 262 20.44 -30.82 3.39
CA ASN A 262 21.18 -30.01 2.45
C ASN A 262 20.22 -29.02 1.76
N VAL A 263 20.73 -27.84 1.49
CA VAL A 263 20.10 -26.81 0.66
C VAL A 263 20.70 -26.92 -0.73
N THR A 264 19.84 -26.95 -1.75
CA THR A 264 20.28 -27.00 -3.14
C THR A 264 19.83 -25.73 -3.84
N ILE A 265 20.79 -24.93 -4.29
CA ILE A 265 20.57 -23.66 -4.99
C ILE A 265 20.98 -23.84 -6.45
N LEU A 266 20.06 -23.55 -7.37
CA LEU A 266 20.34 -23.38 -8.79
C LEU A 266 20.58 -21.89 -9.03
N SER A 267 21.72 -21.55 -9.64
CA SER A 267 22.06 -20.19 -10.02
C SER A 267 22.55 -20.12 -11.47
N THR A 268 22.13 -19.08 -12.19
CA THR A 268 22.71 -18.68 -13.49
C THR A 268 23.47 -17.35 -13.41
N GLN A 269 23.48 -16.73 -12.23
CA GLN A 269 24.17 -15.47 -11.96
C GLN A 269 25.63 -15.70 -11.57
N HIS A 270 25.89 -16.71 -10.75
CA HIS A 270 27.22 -16.98 -10.21
C HIS A 270 27.99 -17.91 -11.15
N GLN A 271 29.21 -17.54 -11.55
CA GLN A 271 30.10 -18.38 -12.37
C GLN A 271 31.12 -19.17 -11.54
N HIS A 272 31.51 -18.58 -10.40
CA HIS A 272 32.35 -19.13 -9.36
C HIS A 272 31.58 -18.99 -8.03
N VAL A 273 31.79 -19.92 -7.10
CA VAL A 273 31.10 -19.90 -5.80
C VAL A 273 32.14 -19.75 -4.71
N ALA A 274 32.22 -18.56 -4.13
CA ALA A 274 33.03 -18.36 -2.93
C ALA A 274 32.39 -19.09 -1.74
N ILE A 275 33.23 -19.61 -0.84
CA ILE A 275 32.80 -20.22 0.42
C ILE A 275 33.34 -19.37 1.56
N SER A 276 32.44 -18.95 2.45
CA SER A 276 32.79 -18.18 3.63
C SER A 276 33.79 -18.94 4.52
N THR A 277 34.72 -18.22 5.14
CA THR A 277 35.70 -18.75 6.11
C THR A 277 35.11 -18.96 7.51
N GLU A 278 33.89 -18.49 7.75
CA GLU A 278 33.21 -18.66 9.04
C GLU A 278 32.98 -20.13 9.40
N LYS A 279 32.68 -20.39 10.68
CA LYS A 279 32.40 -21.72 11.23
C LYS A 279 31.38 -22.53 10.41
N LYS A 280 30.40 -21.87 9.78
CA LYS A 280 29.35 -22.52 8.99
C LYS A 280 29.72 -22.73 7.51
N LYS A 281 30.81 -22.15 7.01
CA LYS A 281 31.30 -22.29 5.62
C LYS A 281 30.20 -22.16 4.56
N LYS A 282 29.36 -21.12 4.70
CA LYS A 282 28.23 -20.93 3.79
C LYS A 282 28.76 -20.53 2.41
N PRO A 283 28.21 -21.10 1.32
CA PRO A 283 28.53 -20.62 -0.01
C PRO A 283 27.80 -19.30 -0.31
N GLU A 284 28.45 -18.46 -1.09
CA GLU A 284 27.93 -17.18 -1.59
C GLU A 284 26.52 -17.31 -2.19
N THR A 285 26.26 -18.38 -2.96
CA THR A 285 24.93 -18.64 -3.55
C THR A 285 23.82 -18.79 -2.51
N VAL A 286 24.11 -19.33 -1.32
CA VAL A 286 23.14 -19.45 -0.22
C VAL A 286 22.97 -18.11 0.48
N GLU A 287 24.04 -17.33 0.64
CA GLU A 287 23.98 -16.00 1.25
C GLU A 287 23.18 -15.04 0.38
N TYR A 288 23.48 -15.00 -0.92
CA TYR A 288 22.75 -14.21 -1.90
C TYR A 288 21.27 -14.62 -2.01
N TYR A 289 20.97 -15.93 -1.99
CA TYR A 289 19.58 -16.39 -1.95
C TYR A 289 18.86 -15.93 -0.67
N ASN A 290 19.50 -15.99 0.49
CA ASN A 290 18.88 -15.55 1.74
C ASN A 290 18.60 -14.05 1.76
N HIS A 291 19.46 -13.23 1.13
CA HIS A 291 19.24 -11.80 0.95
C HIS A 291 18.04 -11.52 0.03
N SER A 292 17.98 -12.19 -1.12
CA SER A 292 17.00 -11.87 -2.18
C SER A 292 15.67 -12.60 -2.08
N LYS A 293 15.55 -13.69 -1.31
CA LYS A 293 14.29 -14.48 -1.23
C LYS A 293 13.17 -13.79 -0.46
N VAL A 294 13.47 -12.76 0.33
CA VAL A 294 12.53 -12.19 1.31
C VAL A 294 11.65 -11.08 0.76
N GLY A 295 11.83 -10.65 -0.51
CA GLY A 295 11.14 -9.47 -1.06
C GLY A 295 9.61 -9.53 -0.92
N VAL A 296 9.00 -10.62 -1.41
CA VAL A 296 7.54 -10.80 -1.34
C VAL A 296 7.06 -11.07 0.09
N ASP A 297 7.80 -11.85 0.90
CA ASP A 297 7.44 -12.12 2.29
C ASP A 297 7.42 -10.83 3.14
N VAL A 298 8.40 -9.94 2.94
CA VAL A 298 8.46 -8.64 3.62
C VAL A 298 7.36 -7.71 3.13
N LEU A 299 7.09 -7.66 1.82
CA LEU A 299 5.95 -6.93 1.27
C LEU A 299 4.62 -7.39 1.90
N ASP A 300 4.43 -8.70 2.03
CA ASP A 300 3.23 -9.29 2.63
C ASP A 300 3.14 -9.00 4.14
N GLN A 301 4.27 -9.00 4.86
CA GLN A 301 4.34 -8.57 6.25
C GLN A 301 3.99 -7.08 6.40
N MET A 302 4.54 -6.22 5.53
CA MET A 302 4.24 -4.80 5.49
C MET A 302 2.76 -4.56 5.24
N ALA A 303 2.15 -5.24 4.26
CA ALA A 303 0.72 -5.14 3.98
C ALA A 303 -0.13 -5.51 5.20
N ARG A 304 0.21 -6.60 5.91
CA ARG A 304 -0.52 -7.04 7.11
C ARG A 304 -0.46 -6.07 8.30
N GLN A 305 0.61 -5.28 8.42
CA GLN A 305 0.82 -4.37 9.54
C GLN A 305 -0.23 -3.25 9.56
N TYR A 306 -0.42 -2.55 8.43
CA TYR A 306 -1.37 -1.44 8.30
C TYR A 306 -2.53 -1.75 7.37
N SER A 307 -2.99 -3.01 7.37
CA SER A 307 -4.02 -3.47 6.45
C SER A 307 -5.34 -2.73 6.69
N VAL A 308 -5.97 -2.27 5.60
CA VAL A 308 -7.29 -1.65 5.61
C VAL A 308 -8.43 -2.66 5.72
N LYS A 309 -8.11 -3.96 5.75
CA LYS A 309 -9.05 -5.07 5.77
C LYS A 309 -10.15 -4.89 6.81
N GLY A 310 -11.40 -4.91 6.35
CA GLY A 310 -12.61 -4.98 7.18
C GLY A 310 -13.31 -6.33 7.07
N GLY A 311 -14.24 -6.60 7.99
CA GLY A 311 -15.14 -7.75 7.89
C GLY A 311 -16.02 -7.61 6.65
N THR A 312 -15.94 -8.58 5.72
CA THR A 312 -16.77 -8.61 4.51
C THR A 312 -17.17 -10.03 4.13
N ARG A 313 -18.40 -10.17 3.62
CA ARG A 313 -18.90 -11.43 3.02
C ARG A 313 -18.73 -11.46 1.49
N ARG A 314 -18.23 -10.37 0.89
CA ARG A 314 -18.04 -10.23 -0.57
C ARG A 314 -16.56 -10.30 -0.90
N TRP A 315 -16.14 -11.37 -1.57
CA TRP A 315 -14.76 -11.58 -1.95
C TRP A 315 -14.15 -10.48 -2.84
N PRO A 316 -14.88 -9.78 -3.75
CA PRO A 316 -14.30 -8.69 -4.53
C PRO A 316 -13.83 -7.53 -3.66
N VAL A 317 -14.54 -7.26 -2.56
CA VAL A 317 -14.15 -6.23 -1.59
C VAL A 317 -12.88 -6.63 -0.85
N ALA A 318 -12.70 -7.92 -0.56
CA ALA A 318 -11.45 -8.42 0.03
C ALA A 318 -10.26 -8.19 -0.91
N VAL A 319 -10.43 -8.42 -2.22
CA VAL A 319 -9.39 -8.09 -3.22
C VAL A 319 -9.12 -6.60 -3.26
N PHE A 320 -10.16 -5.76 -3.22
CA PHE A 320 -10.00 -4.31 -3.19
C PHE A 320 -9.20 -3.83 -1.97
N TYR A 321 -9.41 -4.41 -0.79
CA TYR A 321 -8.57 -4.14 0.37
C TYR A 321 -7.10 -4.48 0.12
N ASN A 322 -6.81 -5.62 -0.52
CA ASN A 322 -5.44 -5.98 -0.88
C ASN A 322 -4.82 -4.97 -1.87
N VAL A 323 -5.61 -4.50 -2.85
CA VAL A 323 -5.16 -3.45 -3.79
C VAL A 323 -4.81 -2.17 -3.04
N LEU A 324 -5.63 -1.73 -2.08
CA LEU A 324 -5.32 -0.55 -1.26
C LEU A 324 -4.06 -0.74 -0.40
N ASP A 325 -3.91 -1.91 0.23
CA ASP A 325 -2.74 -2.24 1.05
C ASP A 325 -1.43 -2.18 0.24
N LEU A 326 -1.45 -2.77 -0.97
CA LEU A 326 -0.29 -2.78 -1.88
C LEU A 326 -0.06 -1.40 -2.51
N ALA A 327 -1.12 -0.68 -2.89
CA ALA A 327 -1.03 0.66 -3.47
C ALA A 327 -0.42 1.66 -2.48
N ALA A 328 -0.78 1.59 -1.19
CA ALA A 328 -0.17 2.44 -0.16
C ALA A 328 1.34 2.18 0.00
N ILE A 329 1.78 0.92 -0.11
CA ILE A 329 3.21 0.58 -0.07
C ILE A 329 3.93 1.11 -1.32
N ASN A 330 3.38 0.87 -2.51
CA ASN A 330 3.94 1.36 -3.75
C ASN A 330 4.04 2.89 -3.77
N ALA A 331 2.99 3.60 -3.34
CA ALA A 331 2.99 5.05 -3.26
C ALA A 331 4.03 5.58 -2.25
N TRP A 332 4.17 4.93 -1.09
CA TRP A 332 5.18 5.30 -0.09
C TRP A 332 6.61 5.10 -0.60
N VAL A 333 6.88 4.01 -1.33
CA VAL A 333 8.17 3.78 -1.97
C VAL A 333 8.47 4.87 -3.00
N LEU A 334 7.51 5.19 -3.86
CA LEU A 334 7.68 6.26 -4.87
C LEU A 334 7.93 7.61 -4.21
N TYR A 335 7.14 7.96 -3.20
CA TYR A 335 7.31 9.19 -2.43
C TYR A 335 8.74 9.30 -1.89
N ARG A 336 9.25 8.25 -1.24
CA ARG A 336 10.62 8.23 -0.71
C ARG A 336 11.70 8.30 -1.78
N SER A 337 11.43 7.77 -2.97
CA SER A 337 12.39 7.85 -4.08
C SER A 337 12.45 9.24 -4.73
N CYS A 338 11.36 10.01 -4.68
CA CYS A 338 11.27 11.34 -5.28
C CYS A 338 11.56 12.48 -4.28
N MET A 339 11.21 12.30 -3.01
CA MET A 339 11.34 13.32 -1.97
C MET A 339 12.61 13.02 -1.14
N SER A 340 13.72 13.63 -1.54
CA SER A 340 15.06 13.37 -0.99
C SER A 340 15.32 13.93 0.42
N GLN A 341 14.35 14.60 1.05
CA GLN A 341 14.61 15.42 2.25
C GLN A 341 13.98 14.93 3.56
N GLU A 342 12.96 14.06 3.55
CA GLU A 342 12.41 13.53 4.82
C GLU A 342 11.95 12.07 4.69
N ASN A 343 12.58 11.20 5.49
CA ASN A 343 12.27 9.77 5.53
C ASN A 343 11.00 9.55 6.37
N ILE A 344 9.83 9.88 5.83
CA ILE A 344 8.55 9.78 6.54
C ILE A 344 8.21 8.31 6.88
N PRO A 345 7.87 8.00 8.16
CA PRO A 345 7.36 6.68 8.52
C PRO A 345 6.08 6.36 7.74
N ARG A 346 5.95 5.10 7.31
CA ARG A 346 4.81 4.65 6.47
C ARG A 346 3.44 4.95 7.08
N ARG A 347 3.31 4.84 8.40
CA ARG A 347 2.06 5.18 9.10
C ARG A 347 1.68 6.64 8.88
N ASP A 348 2.63 7.55 9.02
CA ASP A 348 2.37 8.99 8.95
C ASP A 348 2.12 9.41 7.50
N PHE A 349 2.82 8.79 6.54
CA PHE A 349 2.51 8.90 5.12
C PHE A 349 1.06 8.49 4.81
N MET A 350 0.58 7.37 5.36
CA MET A 350 -0.82 6.94 5.15
C MET A 350 -1.83 7.93 5.76
N LEU A 351 -1.50 8.56 6.90
CA LEU A 351 -2.34 9.58 7.51
C LEU A 351 -2.38 10.86 6.67
N GLN A 352 -1.23 11.32 6.18
CA GLN A 352 -1.14 12.47 5.26
C GLN A 352 -1.91 12.20 3.96
N LEU A 353 -1.70 11.04 3.33
CA LEU A 353 -2.45 10.60 2.15
C LEU A 353 -3.96 10.61 2.40
N ALA A 354 -4.40 10.14 3.58
CA ALA A 354 -5.83 10.16 3.93
C ALA A 354 -6.37 11.59 4.07
N HIS A 355 -5.59 12.52 4.63
CA HIS A 355 -5.96 13.94 4.68
C HIS A 355 -6.14 14.53 3.28
N GLU A 356 -5.20 14.28 2.38
CA GLU A 356 -5.25 14.75 0.99
C GLU A 356 -6.45 14.15 0.23
N LEU A 357 -6.70 12.85 0.38
CA LEU A 357 -7.81 12.17 -0.29
C LEU A 357 -9.18 12.74 0.09
N ARG A 358 -9.37 13.20 1.32
CA ARG A 358 -10.65 13.78 1.75
C ARG A 358 -10.74 15.30 1.56
N ALA A 359 -9.66 15.98 1.16
CA ALA A 359 -9.58 17.45 1.18
C ALA A 359 -10.69 18.10 0.34
N GLU A 360 -10.86 17.67 -0.92
CA GLU A 360 -11.92 18.14 -1.83
C GLU A 360 -13.33 17.95 -1.23
N TRP A 361 -13.57 16.81 -0.59
CA TRP A 361 -14.85 16.49 0.03
C TRP A 361 -15.13 17.37 1.25
N MET A 362 -14.13 17.60 2.10
CA MET A 362 -14.27 18.50 3.25
C MET A 362 -14.52 19.94 2.78
N ALA A 363 -13.85 20.38 1.72
CA ALA A 363 -14.09 21.70 1.11
C ALA A 363 -15.51 21.84 0.57
N SER A 364 -16.08 20.80 -0.06
CA SER A 364 -17.47 20.82 -0.55
C SER A 364 -18.54 20.87 0.55
N LYS A 365 -18.17 20.48 1.78
CA LYS A 365 -19.04 20.51 2.96
C LYS A 365 -18.93 21.80 3.76
N ALA A 366 -17.84 22.53 3.58
CA ALA A 366 -17.73 23.84 4.17
C ALA A 366 -18.93 24.64 3.65
N PRO A 367 -19.66 25.35 4.53
CA PRO A 367 -20.62 26.31 4.04
C PRO A 367 -19.91 27.21 3.03
N PRO A 368 -20.58 27.65 1.94
CA PRO A 368 -20.03 28.73 1.14
C PRO A 368 -19.62 29.81 2.14
N LEU A 369 -18.43 30.39 1.94
CA LEU A 369 -18.06 31.61 2.65
C LEU A 369 -19.19 32.59 2.38
N ALA A 370 -20.19 32.61 3.27
CA ALA A 370 -20.96 33.81 3.49
C ALA A 370 -19.86 34.84 3.73
N ASP A 371 -19.86 35.91 2.95
CA ASP A 371 -19.01 37.06 3.18
C ASP A 371 -19.11 37.37 4.67
N LEU A 372 -18.15 36.88 5.44
CA LEU A 372 -18.07 37.14 6.85
C LEU A 372 -17.76 38.63 6.85
N PRO A 373 -18.68 39.50 7.33
CA PRO A 373 -18.30 40.87 7.55
C PRO A 373 -17.09 40.78 8.48
N PHE A 374 -15.97 41.31 8.01
CA PHE A 374 -14.69 41.39 8.70
C PHE A 374 -14.95 41.62 10.19
N SER A 375 -14.90 40.57 11.00
CA SER A 375 -15.24 40.67 12.42
C SER A 375 -14.04 41.30 13.11
N GLY A 376 -14.02 42.63 13.09
CA GLY A 376 -13.27 43.41 14.06
C GLY A 376 -13.58 42.88 15.46
N ALA A 377 -12.51 42.75 16.24
CA ALA A 377 -12.51 42.27 17.60
C ALA A 377 -13.72 42.71 18.42
N GLY A 378 -14.31 41.73 19.13
CA GLY A 378 -15.19 41.86 20.29
C GLY A 378 -15.88 43.22 20.48
N ALA A 379 -17.15 43.29 20.08
CA ALA A 379 -18.10 44.22 20.68
C ALA A 379 -18.42 43.75 22.11
N GLU A 380 -17.44 43.84 23.01
CA GLU A 380 -17.78 44.28 24.36
C GLU A 380 -18.36 45.68 24.22
N GLU A 381 -19.46 45.94 24.89
CA GLU A 381 -20.13 47.23 24.93
C GLU A 381 -19.18 48.26 25.57
N ARG A 382 -18.26 48.82 24.77
CA ARG A 382 -17.26 49.77 25.25
C ARG A 382 -18.02 51.00 25.73
N ARG A 383 -17.99 51.28 27.03
CA ARG A 383 -18.45 52.57 27.56
C ARG A 383 -17.42 53.65 27.19
N ARG A 384 -17.89 54.73 26.57
CA ARG A 384 -17.04 55.90 26.27
C ARG A 384 -16.59 56.58 27.56
N MET A 385 -15.29 56.57 27.81
CA MET A 385 -14.67 57.26 28.94
C MET A 385 -14.42 58.73 28.58
N THR A 386 -14.38 59.61 29.56
CA THR A 386 -14.03 61.02 29.35
C THR A 386 -12.51 61.18 29.38
N CYS A 387 -11.95 61.95 28.44
CA CYS A 387 -10.52 62.21 28.35
C CYS A 387 -9.98 62.86 29.64
N MET A 388 -8.93 62.28 30.22
CA MET A 388 -8.33 62.69 31.50
C MET A 388 -7.32 63.84 31.36
N VAL A 389 -6.95 64.23 30.12
CA VAL A 389 -6.03 65.36 29.85
C VAL A 389 -6.78 66.69 30.00
N LYS A 390 -6.96 67.16 31.24
CA LYS A 390 -7.78 68.35 31.57
C LYS A 390 -7.22 69.69 31.08
N ALA A 391 -5.90 69.79 30.88
CA ALA A 391 -5.25 71.05 30.53
C ALA A 391 -5.63 71.59 29.14
N HIS A 392 -5.95 70.70 28.18
CA HIS A 392 -6.20 71.08 26.78
C HIS A 392 -7.44 70.41 26.15
N CYS A 393 -8.29 69.75 26.96
CA CYS A 393 -9.42 68.98 26.45
C CYS A 393 -10.72 69.30 27.20
N MET A 394 -11.73 69.76 26.46
CA MET A 394 -13.08 70.03 26.98
C MET A 394 -13.91 68.74 27.07
N GLN A 395 -13.47 67.78 27.90
CA GLN A 395 -14.21 66.56 28.25
C GLN A 395 -14.59 65.64 27.07
N ASN A 396 -13.77 65.57 26.02
CA ASN A 396 -14.04 64.70 24.88
C ASN A 396 -14.13 63.23 25.30
N LYS A 397 -15.09 62.50 24.71
CA LYS A 397 -15.30 61.07 24.93
C LYS A 397 -14.34 60.23 24.07
N THR A 398 -13.81 59.15 24.63
CA THR A 398 -12.82 58.28 23.96
C THR A 398 -12.97 56.81 24.38
N PHE A 399 -12.48 55.93 23.52
CA PHE A 399 -12.29 54.50 23.80
C PHE A 399 -10.82 54.13 24.02
N CYS A 400 -9.91 55.07 23.75
CA CYS A 400 -8.48 54.84 23.76
C CYS A 400 -7.89 55.16 25.13
N LYS A 401 -6.90 54.36 25.55
CA LYS A 401 -6.11 54.57 26.76
C LYS A 401 -4.66 54.83 26.38
N CYS A 402 -3.98 55.67 27.15
CA CYS A 402 -2.55 55.95 26.99
C CYS A 402 -1.76 54.67 27.28
N VAL A 403 -0.83 54.30 26.40
CA VAL A 403 -0.01 53.09 26.58
C VAL A 403 0.92 53.18 27.80
N LYS A 404 1.35 54.39 28.20
CA LYS A 404 2.26 54.58 29.34
C LYS A 404 1.55 54.65 30.69
N CYS A 405 0.46 55.40 30.82
CA CYS A 405 -0.21 55.62 32.11
C CYS A 405 -1.57 54.92 32.25
N GLY A 406 -2.12 54.36 31.17
CA GLY A 406 -3.42 53.68 31.19
C GLY A 406 -4.64 54.62 31.20
N ASP A 407 -4.44 55.94 31.26
CA ASP A 407 -5.54 56.92 31.32
C ASP A 407 -6.29 57.07 29.99
N ALA A 408 -7.59 57.35 30.07
CA ALA A 408 -8.42 57.60 28.89
C ALA A 408 -7.98 58.90 28.18
N VAL A 409 -7.64 58.79 26.89
CA VAL A 409 -7.13 59.90 26.07
C VAL A 409 -7.83 59.98 24.73
N CYS A 410 -8.25 61.17 24.31
CA CYS A 410 -8.90 61.38 23.00
C CYS A 410 -7.86 61.62 21.89
N GLY A 411 -8.26 61.41 20.64
CA GLY A 411 -7.38 61.55 19.46
C GLY A 411 -6.69 62.92 19.29
N LYS A 412 -7.21 63.99 19.91
CA LYS A 412 -6.58 65.32 19.89
C LYS A 412 -5.46 65.47 20.93
N CYS A 413 -5.47 64.66 21.97
CA CYS A 413 -4.52 64.70 23.08
C CYS A 413 -3.52 63.54 23.04
N THR A 414 -3.51 62.76 21.96
CA THR A 414 -2.54 61.69 21.68
C THR A 414 -1.54 62.12 20.61
N ALA A 415 -0.26 61.87 20.85
CA ALA A 415 0.75 61.96 19.80
C ALA A 415 0.53 60.85 18.76
N LYS A 416 0.44 61.22 17.47
CA LYS A 416 -0.13 60.43 16.36
C LYS A 416 0.52 59.06 16.10
N VAL A 417 1.63 58.71 16.74
CA VAL A 417 2.41 57.52 16.38
C VAL A 417 2.33 56.39 17.41
N LEU A 418 2.00 56.65 18.69
CA LEU A 418 2.11 55.61 19.73
C LEU A 418 0.98 55.60 20.79
N SER A 419 -0.14 56.29 20.57
CA SER A 419 -1.24 56.36 21.55
C SER A 419 -0.77 56.75 22.96
N VAL A 420 0.20 57.67 23.05
CA VAL A 420 0.71 58.25 24.32
C VAL A 420 0.06 59.62 24.50
N CYS A 421 -0.45 59.91 25.70
CA CYS A 421 -1.07 61.20 26.02
C CYS A 421 -0.03 62.31 26.15
N ASN A 422 -0.41 63.55 25.85
CA ASN A 422 0.48 64.72 25.93
C ASN A 422 1.07 65.00 27.34
N ASN A 423 0.52 64.41 28.40
CA ASN A 423 1.10 64.51 29.75
C ASN A 423 2.26 63.51 29.96
N CYS A 424 2.41 62.51 29.07
CA CYS A 424 3.42 61.45 29.15
C CYS A 424 4.39 61.45 27.94
N VAL A 425 4.21 62.41 27.04
CA VAL A 425 5.20 62.86 26.06
C VAL A 425 6.02 63.93 26.75
#